data_AF-A0A7X9PFU1-F1
#
_entry.id   AF-A0A7X9PFU1-F1
#
_cell.length_a   1.000
_cell.length_b   1.000
_cell.length_c   1.000
_cell.angle_alpha   90.00
_cell.angle_beta   90.00
_cell.angle_gamma   90.00
#
_symmetry.space_group_name_H-M   'P 1'
#
loop_
_entity.id
_entity.type
_entity.pdbx_description
1 polymer ?
#
loop_
_entity_poly.entity_id
_entity_poly.type
_entity_poly.pdbx_seq_one_letter_code
_entity_poly.pdbx_strand_id
1 'polypeptide(L)'
;MKILNLSPLTGIGWLVLFWTSPSVYFSGYFINRTGKVMVMFLTSIIFYFLCKAVVLAKEENSFPISKIDWFLYSISMLIITFLDEQGVFLCMVFFTLLLIWHLIIRQKEFAIMIFVCLATIILHGLYRFFIAPHFIFALNGYRPDFSYQILPMILYVENLAQYLQAGFFLYLDTFRFLIGNPPLPIGFILLILLIFSPIYFMYANRQRSDNYRKCFGLALGGFLITNVLLVIMNSFMLLKHPPLMWPEARRVFYWLPTTVILVMTLSVWTRLFLKSAVFKFCIVFSICLAVVGNIVALPKHKAIIMRQESYVHSNIQSSSDLLKALKNLYALTDSDDPVIEKNPVFQFFKLKKKD
;
A
#
# COMPACT_ATOMS: atom_id res chain seq x y z
N MET A 1 -7.90 -12.51 -24.30
CA MET A 1 -7.82 -11.08 -23.97
C MET A 1 -6.55 -10.81 -23.15
N LYS A 2 -5.52 -10.16 -23.71
CA LYS A 2 -4.32 -9.78 -22.93
C LYS A 2 -4.61 -8.45 -22.22
N ILE A 3 -4.93 -8.51 -20.92
CA ILE A 3 -5.43 -7.34 -20.14
C ILE A 3 -4.40 -6.20 -20.08
N LEU A 4 -3.14 -6.52 -19.75
CA LEU A 4 -2.05 -5.53 -19.68
C LEU A 4 -1.17 -5.47 -20.94
N ASN A 5 -1.05 -6.57 -21.70
CA ASN A 5 -0.29 -6.69 -22.96
C ASN A 5 1.10 -6.01 -22.95
N LEU A 6 1.83 -6.11 -21.83
CA LEU A 6 3.20 -5.65 -21.70
C LEU A 6 4.16 -6.61 -22.43
N SER A 7 5.24 -6.07 -22.99
CA SER A 7 6.31 -6.93 -23.51
C SER A 7 6.97 -7.69 -22.34
N PRO A 8 7.43 -8.94 -22.53
CA PRO A 8 8.08 -9.70 -21.46
C PRO A 8 9.24 -8.92 -20.81
N LEU A 9 10.05 -8.24 -21.62
CA LEU A 9 11.16 -7.42 -21.14
C LEU A 9 10.70 -6.28 -20.21
N THR A 10 9.66 -5.54 -20.61
CA THR A 10 9.10 -4.46 -19.76
C THR A 10 8.45 -5.00 -18.49
N GLY A 11 7.80 -6.17 -18.57
CA GLY A 11 7.19 -6.82 -17.41
C GLY A 11 8.24 -7.25 -16.39
N ILE A 12 9.28 -7.95 -16.85
CA ILE A 12 10.44 -8.33 -16.01
C ILE A 12 11.12 -7.08 -15.45
N GLY A 13 11.32 -6.05 -16.28
CA GLY A 13 11.91 -4.79 -15.84
C GLY A 13 11.14 -4.15 -14.66
N TRP A 14 9.81 -4.08 -14.73
CA TRP A 14 8.99 -3.57 -13.62
C TRP A 14 9.07 -4.44 -12.36
N LEU A 15 9.13 -5.77 -12.50
CA LEU A 15 9.29 -6.69 -11.37
C LEU A 15 10.66 -6.54 -10.70
N VAL A 16 11.73 -6.44 -11.48
CA VAL A 16 13.09 -6.22 -10.96
C VAL A 16 13.20 -4.84 -10.30
N LEU A 17 12.60 -3.80 -10.91
CA LEU A 17 12.56 -2.47 -10.31
C LEU A 17 11.81 -2.46 -8.97
N PHE A 18 10.67 -3.15 -8.92
CA PHE A 18 9.93 -3.34 -7.68
C PHE A 18 10.78 -4.03 -6.60
N TRP A 19 11.43 -5.15 -6.91
CA TRP A 19 12.26 -5.89 -5.96
C TRP A 19 13.51 -5.15 -5.50
N THR A 20 14.10 -4.32 -6.36
CA THR A 20 15.28 -3.53 -6.02
C THR A 20 14.96 -2.27 -5.24
N SER A 21 13.69 -1.84 -5.18
CA SER A 21 13.28 -0.72 -4.33
C SER A 21 13.67 -0.99 -2.87
N PRO A 22 14.35 -0.04 -2.19
CA PRO A 22 14.74 -0.17 -0.79
C PRO A 22 13.58 -0.59 0.12
N SER A 23 12.37 -0.05 -0.10
CA SER A 23 11.19 -0.38 0.68
C SER A 23 10.83 -1.86 0.60
N VAL A 24 10.99 -2.49 -0.56
CA VAL A 24 10.66 -3.89 -0.80
C VAL A 24 11.78 -4.78 -0.30
N TYR A 25 13.01 -4.48 -0.71
CA TYR A 25 14.19 -5.25 -0.36
C TYR A 25 14.41 -5.34 1.16
N PHE A 26 14.37 -4.21 1.85
CA PHE A 26 14.62 -4.16 3.29
C PHE A 26 13.42 -4.59 4.14
N SER A 27 12.18 -4.46 3.64
CA SER A 27 11.02 -5.01 4.35
C SER A 27 11.15 -6.51 4.54
N GLY A 28 11.52 -7.25 3.48
CA GLY A 28 11.71 -8.70 3.57
C GLY A 28 12.88 -9.10 4.48
N TYR A 29 13.95 -8.29 4.52
CA TYR A 29 15.17 -8.61 5.25
C TYR A 29 15.13 -8.23 6.74
N PHE A 30 14.53 -7.09 7.11
CA PHE A 30 14.57 -6.56 8.48
C PHE A 30 13.25 -6.65 9.23
N ILE A 31 12.11 -6.57 8.54
CA ILE A 31 10.81 -6.38 9.18
C ILE A 31 9.80 -7.31 8.49
N ASN A 32 9.88 -8.60 8.82
CA ASN A 32 9.04 -9.62 8.20
C ASN A 32 7.56 -9.43 8.62
N ARG A 33 6.83 -8.60 7.86
CA ARG A 33 5.41 -8.27 8.10
C ARG A 33 4.54 -8.98 7.07
N THR A 34 4.21 -10.21 7.38
CA THR A 34 3.34 -11.10 6.58
C THR A 34 2.04 -10.41 6.15
N GLY A 35 1.39 -9.66 7.05
CA GLY A 35 0.17 -8.90 6.74
C GLY A 35 0.32 -7.90 5.59
N LYS A 36 1.41 -7.11 5.56
CA LYS A 36 1.64 -6.10 4.51
C LYS A 36 2.00 -6.71 3.16
N VAL A 37 2.77 -7.80 3.19
CA VAL A 37 3.10 -8.57 1.98
C VAL A 37 1.82 -9.15 1.37
N MET A 38 0.92 -9.67 2.21
CA MET A 38 -0.38 -10.16 1.74
C MET A 38 -1.27 -9.02 1.23
N VAL A 39 -1.31 -7.87 1.90
CA VAL A 39 -2.03 -6.68 1.41
C VAL A 39 -1.54 -6.25 0.03
N MET A 40 -0.22 -6.20 -0.16
CA MET A 40 0.41 -5.91 -1.45
C MET A 40 0.00 -6.93 -2.53
N PHE A 41 0.02 -8.22 -2.22
CA PHE A 41 -0.38 -9.28 -3.14
C PHE A 41 -1.88 -9.19 -3.50
N LEU A 42 -2.76 -9.00 -2.53
CA LEU A 42 -4.20 -8.87 -2.78
C LEU A 42 -4.54 -7.58 -3.52
N THR A 43 -3.85 -6.48 -3.23
CA THR A 43 -3.95 -5.21 -4.00
C THR A 43 -3.63 -5.47 -5.47
N SER A 44 -2.65 -6.33 -5.74
CA SER A 44 -2.25 -6.70 -7.10
C SER A 44 -3.36 -7.44 -7.85
N ILE A 45 -4.04 -8.37 -7.17
CA ILE A 45 -5.19 -9.10 -7.69
C ILE A 45 -6.39 -8.17 -7.93
N ILE A 46 -6.69 -7.30 -6.97
CA ILE A 46 -7.77 -6.30 -7.08
C ILE A 46 -7.53 -5.39 -8.29
N PHE A 47 -6.30 -4.88 -8.45
CA PHE A 47 -5.92 -4.04 -9.59
C PHE A 47 -6.09 -4.76 -10.94
N TYR A 48 -5.74 -6.05 -11.00
CA TYR A 48 -5.97 -6.86 -12.20
C TYR A 48 -7.47 -6.92 -12.57
N PHE A 49 -8.36 -7.13 -11.59
CA PHE A 49 -9.80 -7.14 -11.83
C PHE A 49 -10.34 -5.77 -12.25
N LEU A 50 -9.85 -4.68 -11.66
CA LEU A 50 -10.17 -3.32 -12.08
C LEU A 50 -9.79 -3.08 -13.54
N CYS A 51 -8.57 -3.48 -13.92
CA CYS A 51 -8.11 -3.39 -15.31
C CYS A 51 -8.99 -4.24 -16.24
N LYS A 52 -9.32 -5.48 -15.85
CA LYS A 52 -10.19 -6.37 -16.62
C LYS A 52 -11.57 -5.76 -16.85
N ALA A 53 -12.18 -5.20 -15.81
CA ALA A 53 -13.47 -4.52 -15.90
C ALA A 53 -13.43 -3.32 -16.88
N VAL A 54 -12.38 -2.49 -16.82
CA VAL A 54 -12.22 -1.35 -17.74
C VAL A 54 -11.99 -1.80 -19.18
N VAL A 55 -11.24 -2.88 -19.43
CA VAL A 55 -11.03 -3.35 -20.82
C VAL A 55 -12.33 -3.95 -21.37
N LEU A 56 -13.08 -4.74 -20.58
CA LEU A 56 -14.39 -5.24 -20.98
C LEU A 56 -15.36 -4.11 -21.27
N ALA A 57 -15.30 -3.04 -20.46
CA ALA A 57 -16.13 -1.86 -20.67
C ALA A 57 -15.91 -1.19 -22.03
N LYS A 58 -14.69 -1.29 -22.57
CA LYS A 58 -14.28 -0.66 -23.82
C LYS A 58 -14.66 -1.47 -25.06
N GLU A 59 -14.66 -2.79 -24.96
CA GLU A 59 -14.77 -3.66 -26.14
C GLU A 59 -16.22 -3.84 -26.63
N GLU A 60 -17.23 -3.27 -25.97
CA GLU A 60 -18.69 -3.52 -26.21
C GLU A 60 -19.05 -5.02 -26.28
N ASN A 61 -18.10 -5.89 -25.94
CA ASN A 61 -18.21 -7.32 -26.03
C ASN A 61 -18.72 -7.82 -24.69
N SER A 62 -19.90 -8.43 -24.77
CA SER A 62 -20.71 -9.00 -23.71
C SER A 62 -20.13 -10.29 -23.12
N PHE A 63 -18.81 -10.42 -22.95
CA PHE A 63 -18.25 -11.53 -22.19
C PHE A 63 -18.40 -11.24 -20.68
N PRO A 64 -19.27 -11.96 -19.97
CA PRO A 64 -19.47 -11.72 -18.55
C PRO A 64 -18.20 -12.09 -17.76
N ILE A 65 -17.90 -11.30 -16.74
CA ILE A 65 -16.90 -11.67 -15.73
C ILE A 65 -17.31 -13.02 -15.13
N SER A 66 -16.38 -13.99 -15.07
CA SER A 66 -16.71 -15.34 -14.63
C SER A 66 -17.07 -15.38 -13.13
N LYS A 67 -17.82 -16.38 -12.69
CA LYS A 67 -18.14 -16.56 -11.26
C LYS A 67 -16.89 -16.69 -10.39
N ILE A 68 -15.85 -17.34 -10.92
CA ILE A 68 -14.56 -17.50 -10.24
C ILE A 68 -13.87 -16.14 -10.08
N ASP A 69 -13.87 -15.30 -11.11
CA ASP A 69 -13.30 -13.94 -11.02
C ASP A 69 -14.02 -13.11 -9.95
N TRP A 70 -15.36 -13.18 -9.89
CA TRP A 70 -16.15 -12.49 -8.87
C TRP A 70 -15.86 -12.98 -7.46
N PHE A 71 -15.70 -14.30 -7.30
CA PHE A 71 -15.32 -14.90 -6.03
C PHE A 71 -13.93 -14.42 -5.61
N LEU A 72 -12.94 -14.46 -6.51
CA LEU A 72 -11.57 -14.02 -6.25
C LEU A 72 -11.49 -12.54 -5.91
N TYR A 73 -12.23 -11.67 -6.61
CA TYR A 73 -12.32 -10.25 -6.28
C TYR A 73 -12.93 -10.06 -4.88
N SER A 74 -14.07 -10.68 -4.61
CA SER A 74 -14.80 -10.53 -3.34
C SER A 74 -13.98 -11.01 -2.15
N ILE A 75 -13.36 -12.19 -2.26
CA ILE A 75 -12.52 -12.73 -1.19
C ILE A 75 -11.24 -11.91 -0.98
N SER A 76 -10.67 -11.35 -2.06
CA SER A 76 -9.49 -10.48 -1.95
C SER A 76 -9.83 -9.17 -1.24
N MET A 77 -10.96 -8.55 -1.60
CA MET A 77 -11.49 -7.37 -0.91
C MET A 77 -11.79 -7.67 0.56
N LEU A 78 -12.38 -8.83 0.86
CA LEU A 78 -12.62 -9.23 2.24
C LEU A 78 -11.30 -9.33 3.01
N ILE A 79 -10.40 -10.22 2.58
CA ILE A 79 -9.18 -10.55 3.29
C ILE A 79 -8.29 -9.32 3.48
N ILE A 80 -8.16 -8.44 2.48
CA ILE A 80 -7.27 -7.28 2.57
C ILE A 80 -7.63 -6.38 3.77
N THR A 81 -8.92 -6.24 4.11
CA THR A 81 -9.36 -5.42 5.24
C THR A 81 -9.12 -6.04 6.61
N PHE A 82 -8.89 -7.36 6.70
CA PHE A 82 -8.61 -8.05 7.95
C PHE A 82 -7.10 -8.23 8.22
N LEU A 83 -6.25 -7.99 7.22
CA LEU A 83 -4.80 -8.18 7.35
C LEU A 83 -4.06 -6.97 7.93
N ASP A 84 -4.43 -5.76 7.52
CA ASP A 84 -3.80 -4.51 7.94
C ASP A 84 -4.80 -3.34 7.77
N GLU A 85 -4.67 -2.31 8.61
CA GLU A 85 -5.47 -1.07 8.53
C GLU A 85 -5.30 -0.35 7.18
N GLN A 86 -4.12 -0.47 6.56
CA GLN A 86 -3.89 0.02 5.20
C GLN A 86 -4.82 -0.66 4.18
N GLY A 87 -5.19 -1.92 4.40
CA GLY A 87 -6.11 -2.64 3.54
C GLY A 87 -7.52 -2.05 3.54
N VAL A 88 -8.00 -1.59 4.70
CA VAL A 88 -9.28 -0.89 4.82
C VAL A 88 -9.23 0.44 4.07
N PHE A 89 -8.14 1.19 4.23
CA PHE A 89 -7.95 2.43 3.48
C PHE A 89 -7.94 2.19 1.97
N LEU A 90 -7.20 1.18 1.49
CA LEU A 90 -7.18 0.82 0.07
C LEU A 90 -8.56 0.41 -0.45
N CYS A 91 -9.36 -0.29 0.36
CA CYS A 91 -10.75 -0.57 0.02
C CYS A 91 -11.57 0.72 -0.19
N MET A 92 -11.37 1.75 0.66
CA MET A 92 -11.98 3.07 0.45
C MET A 92 -11.48 3.75 -0.82
N VAL A 93 -10.17 3.65 -1.13
CA VAL A 93 -9.60 4.19 -2.38
C VAL A 93 -10.25 3.56 -3.60
N PHE A 94 -10.37 2.23 -3.63
CA PHE A 94 -11.02 1.52 -4.72
C PHE A 94 -12.51 1.84 -4.80
N PHE A 95 -13.20 1.96 -3.66
CA PHE A 95 -14.59 2.40 -3.62
C PHE A 95 -14.78 3.79 -4.27
N THR A 96 -13.99 4.79 -3.89
CA THR A 96 -14.07 6.14 -4.46
C THR A 96 -13.78 6.13 -5.96
N LEU A 97 -12.75 5.39 -6.38
CA LEU A 97 -12.39 5.24 -7.79
C LEU A 97 -13.54 4.61 -8.60
N LEU A 98 -14.08 3.50 -8.11
CA LEU A 98 -15.18 2.77 -8.74
C LEU A 98 -16.45 3.61 -8.82
N LEU A 99 -16.76 4.41 -7.79
CA LEU A 99 -17.90 5.32 -7.80
C LEU A 99 -17.79 6.34 -8.95
N ILE A 100 -16.62 6.96 -9.09
CA ILE A 100 -16.36 7.94 -10.16
C ILE A 100 -16.45 7.27 -11.54
N TRP A 101 -15.85 6.08 -11.69
CA TRP A 101 -15.94 5.33 -12.94
C TRP A 101 -17.35 4.87 -13.27
N HIS A 102 -18.13 4.45 -12.27
CA HIS A 102 -19.52 4.05 -12.45
C HIS A 102 -20.40 5.23 -12.88
N LEU A 103 -20.20 6.43 -12.31
CA LEU A 103 -20.95 7.63 -12.72
C LEU A 103 -20.74 7.99 -14.20
N ILE A 104 -19.57 7.67 -14.75
CA ILE A 104 -19.17 8.04 -16.12
C ILE A 104 -19.46 6.92 -17.12
N ILE A 105 -19.11 5.66 -16.80
CA ILE A 105 -19.26 4.51 -17.71
C ILE A 105 -20.65 3.84 -17.57
N ARG A 106 -21.25 3.91 -16.37
CA ARG A 106 -22.59 3.36 -16.04
C ARG A 106 -22.78 1.87 -16.36
N GLN A 107 -21.75 1.06 -16.08
CA GLN A 107 -21.81 -0.39 -16.22
C GLN A 107 -22.16 -1.10 -14.91
N LYS A 108 -22.88 -2.23 -15.04
CA LYS A 108 -23.37 -3.05 -13.92
C LYS A 108 -22.22 -3.66 -13.11
N GLU A 109 -21.11 -3.98 -13.76
CA GLU A 109 -19.93 -4.59 -13.15
C GLU A 109 -19.35 -3.66 -12.08
N PHE A 110 -19.25 -2.36 -12.38
CA PHE A 110 -18.80 -1.38 -11.39
C PHE A 110 -19.76 -1.28 -10.20
N ALA A 111 -21.07 -1.37 -10.41
CA ALA A 111 -22.04 -1.36 -9.31
C ALA A 111 -21.86 -2.58 -8.38
N ILE A 112 -21.63 -3.77 -8.95
CA ILE A 112 -21.33 -4.98 -8.16
C ILE A 112 -20.02 -4.80 -7.39
N MET A 113 -18.96 -4.29 -8.02
CA MET A 113 -17.68 -4.04 -7.35
C MET A 113 -17.81 -3.03 -6.20
N ILE A 114 -18.60 -1.96 -6.40
CA ILE A 114 -18.93 -0.96 -5.36
C ILE A 114 -19.64 -1.63 -4.19
N PHE A 115 -20.65 -2.46 -4.46
CA PHE A 115 -21.39 -3.18 -3.43
C PHE A 115 -20.46 -4.07 -2.60
N VAL A 116 -19.56 -4.81 -3.24
CA VAL A 116 -18.56 -5.64 -2.56
C VAL A 116 -17.64 -4.80 -1.67
N CYS A 117 -17.14 -3.66 -2.16
CA CYS A 117 -16.32 -2.75 -1.34
C CYS A 117 -17.10 -2.26 -0.11
N LEU A 118 -18.34 -1.80 -0.31
CA LEU A 118 -19.17 -1.27 0.76
C LEU A 118 -19.49 -2.35 1.81
N ALA A 119 -19.93 -3.53 1.36
CA ALA A 119 -20.21 -4.67 2.23
C ALA A 119 -18.99 -5.07 3.05
N THR A 120 -17.80 -5.04 2.44
CA THR A 120 -16.54 -5.34 3.13
C THR A 120 -16.21 -4.30 4.20
N ILE A 121 -16.33 -2.99 3.89
CA ILE A 121 -16.07 -1.91 4.86
C ILE A 121 -17.02 -2.04 6.06
N ILE A 122 -18.31 -2.29 5.80
CA ILE A 122 -19.32 -2.48 6.85
C ILE A 122 -18.98 -3.71 7.69
N LEU A 123 -18.66 -4.84 7.07
CA LEU A 123 -18.31 -6.08 7.78
C LEU A 123 -17.05 -5.91 8.63
N HIS A 124 -16.03 -5.22 8.13
CA HIS A 124 -14.84 -4.88 8.91
C HIS A 124 -15.21 -4.02 10.12
N GLY A 125 -16.05 -2.99 9.95
CA GLY A 125 -16.53 -2.14 11.04
C GLY A 125 -17.30 -2.94 12.10
N LEU A 126 -18.23 -3.80 11.67
CA LEU A 126 -18.97 -4.71 12.55
C LEU A 126 -18.03 -5.63 13.34
N TYR A 127 -17.04 -6.20 12.66
CA TYR A 127 -16.05 -7.04 13.33
C TYR A 127 -15.25 -6.27 14.36
N ARG A 128 -14.69 -5.11 13.99
CA ARG A 128 -13.79 -4.33 14.83
C ARG A 128 -14.47 -3.78 16.09
N PHE A 129 -15.68 -3.23 15.95
CA PHE A 129 -16.35 -2.54 17.05
C PHE A 129 -17.28 -3.44 17.87
N PHE A 130 -17.74 -4.57 17.31
CA PHE A 130 -18.68 -5.44 18.01
C PHE A 130 -18.11 -6.85 18.19
N ILE A 131 -17.72 -7.55 17.12
CA ILE A 131 -17.37 -8.97 17.22
C ILE A 131 -16.07 -9.19 18.01
N ALA A 132 -14.99 -8.52 17.63
CA ALA A 132 -13.66 -8.70 18.23
C ALA A 132 -13.62 -8.36 19.73
N PRO A 133 -14.17 -7.22 20.21
CA PRO A 133 -14.21 -6.93 21.64
C PRO A 133 -14.94 -8.00 22.46
N HIS A 134 -16.10 -8.46 21.98
CA HIS A 134 -16.88 -9.49 22.67
C HIS A 134 -16.16 -10.84 22.68
N PHE A 135 -15.55 -11.21 21.55
CA PHE A 135 -14.81 -12.47 21.44
C PHE A 135 -13.56 -12.48 22.33
N ILE A 136 -12.82 -11.37 22.38
CA ILE A 136 -11.66 -11.23 23.27
C ILE A 136 -12.10 -11.30 24.73
N PHE A 137 -13.19 -10.64 25.10
CA PHE A 137 -13.73 -10.70 26.46
C PHE A 137 -14.18 -12.12 26.83
N ALA A 138 -14.92 -12.79 25.95
CA ALA A 138 -15.40 -14.15 26.18
C ALA A 138 -14.27 -15.17 26.34
N LEU A 139 -13.17 -15.00 25.59
CA LEU A 139 -12.03 -15.92 25.64
C LEU A 139 -11.04 -15.62 26.76
N ASN A 140 -10.87 -14.36 27.15
CA ASN A 140 -9.78 -13.94 28.04
C ASN A 140 -10.24 -13.26 29.34
N GLY A 141 -11.53 -12.98 29.51
CA GLY A 141 -12.09 -12.38 30.72
C GLY A 141 -11.77 -10.89 30.93
N TYR A 142 -11.10 -10.22 29.98
CA TYR A 142 -10.79 -8.79 30.05
C TYR A 142 -11.32 -8.03 28.82
N ARG A 143 -11.63 -6.74 29.02
CA ARG A 143 -12.02 -5.85 27.92
C ARG A 143 -10.76 -5.26 27.29
N PRO A 144 -10.46 -5.54 26.01
CA PRO A 144 -9.30 -4.97 25.34
C PRO A 144 -9.46 -3.45 25.17
N ASP A 145 -8.38 -2.71 25.36
CA ASP A 145 -8.32 -1.29 25.03
C ASP A 145 -8.05 -1.13 23.52
N PHE A 146 -8.94 -0.41 22.83
CA PHE A 146 -8.83 -0.05 21.42
C PHE A 146 -8.57 1.46 21.23
N SER A 147 -8.11 2.18 22.26
CA SER A 147 -7.76 3.59 22.17
C SER A 147 -6.73 3.88 21.05
N TYR A 148 -5.74 3.01 20.87
CA TYR A 148 -4.71 3.10 19.81
C TYR A 148 -5.25 3.00 18.38
N GLN A 149 -6.51 2.57 18.23
CA GLN A 149 -7.19 2.43 16.96
C GLN A 149 -7.94 3.70 16.54
N ILE A 150 -8.16 4.64 17.46
CA ILE A 150 -8.89 5.89 17.21
C ILE A 150 -7.92 6.92 16.63
N LEU A 151 -8.27 7.49 15.47
CA LEU A 151 -7.50 8.58 14.87
C LEU A 151 -7.90 9.90 15.53
N PRO A 152 -6.95 10.70 16.06
CA PRO A 152 -7.25 12.01 16.64
C PRO A 152 -7.55 13.03 15.52
N MET A 153 -8.76 12.97 14.97
CA MET A 153 -9.16 13.77 13.80
C MET A 153 -9.14 15.28 14.06
N ILE A 154 -9.38 15.72 15.29
CA ILE A 154 -9.28 17.14 15.67
C ILE A 154 -7.85 17.65 15.43
N LEU A 155 -6.85 16.92 15.93
CA LEU A 155 -5.44 17.24 15.72
C LEU A 155 -5.06 17.27 14.23
N TYR A 156 -5.64 16.36 13.44
CA TYR A 156 -5.43 16.31 11.99
C TYR A 156 -5.98 17.55 11.29
N VAL A 157 -7.20 17.98 11.63
CA VAL A 157 -7.85 19.14 11.01
C VAL A 157 -7.13 20.43 11.39
N GLU A 158 -6.74 20.58 12.66
CA GLU A 158 -5.99 21.74 13.16
C GLU A 158 -4.61 21.88 12.47
N ASN A 159 -3.98 20.77 12.10
CA ASN A 159 -2.64 20.73 11.49
C ASN A 159 -2.67 20.17 10.06
N LEU A 160 -3.77 20.39 9.34
CA LEU A 160 -4.06 19.75 8.05
C LEU A 160 -2.91 19.91 7.04
N ALA A 161 -2.42 21.13 6.87
CA ALA A 161 -1.34 21.44 5.94
C ALA A 161 -0.06 20.67 6.26
N GLN A 162 0.30 20.58 7.54
CA GLN A 162 1.52 19.90 8.00
C GLN A 162 1.42 18.39 7.74
N TYR A 163 0.29 17.76 8.08
CA TYR A 163 0.10 16.33 7.84
C TYR A 163 0.06 16.00 6.35
N LEU A 164 -0.64 16.80 5.54
CA LEU A 164 -0.66 16.61 4.08
C LEU A 164 0.73 16.79 3.46
N GLN A 165 1.49 17.79 3.90
CA GLN A 165 2.86 18.01 3.45
C GLN A 165 3.75 16.81 3.79
N ALA A 166 3.65 16.30 5.02
CA ALA A 166 4.43 15.14 5.45
C ALA A 166 4.01 13.85 4.70
N GLY A 167 2.71 13.62 4.52
CA GLY A 167 2.19 12.51 3.71
C GLY A 167 2.65 12.58 2.25
N PHE A 168 2.72 13.79 1.68
CA PHE A 168 3.26 14.02 0.34
C PHE A 168 4.76 13.70 0.28
N PHE A 169 5.55 14.13 1.26
CA PHE A 169 6.97 13.79 1.31
C PHE A 169 7.21 12.29 1.46
N LEU A 170 6.37 11.56 2.21
CA LEU A 170 6.46 10.10 2.31
C LEU A 170 6.13 9.41 0.99
N TYR A 171 5.11 9.91 0.29
CA TYR A 171 4.76 9.46 -1.05
C TYR A 171 5.90 9.73 -2.05
N LEU A 172 6.47 10.95 -2.03
CA LEU A 172 7.57 11.35 -2.88
C LEU A 172 8.83 10.51 -2.63
N ASP A 173 9.14 10.20 -1.36
CA ASP A 173 10.22 9.29 -1.01
C ASP A 173 10.00 7.91 -1.57
N THR A 174 8.79 7.37 -1.43
CA THR A 174 8.43 6.06 -1.99
C THR A 174 8.59 6.04 -3.51
N PHE A 175 8.12 7.09 -4.20
CA PHE A 175 8.31 7.24 -5.64
C PHE A 175 9.79 7.29 -6.01
N ARG A 176 10.56 8.17 -5.36
CA ARG A 176 12.02 8.30 -5.55
C ARG A 176 12.74 6.97 -5.34
N PHE A 177 12.46 6.26 -4.25
CA PHE A 177 13.11 4.99 -3.94
C PHE A 177 12.71 3.90 -4.94
N LEU A 178 11.53 4.00 -5.56
CA LEU A 178 11.16 3.12 -6.66
C LEU A 178 11.97 3.42 -7.93
N ILE A 179 12.18 4.69 -8.28
CA ILE A 179 12.78 5.10 -9.58
C ILE A 179 14.32 5.27 -9.57
N GLY A 180 15.04 4.60 -8.67
CA GLY A 180 16.51 4.64 -8.64
C GLY A 180 17.14 5.60 -7.64
N ASN A 181 16.36 6.05 -6.64
CA ASN A 181 16.79 6.94 -5.58
C ASN A 181 17.45 8.27 -6.04
N PRO A 182 16.87 9.01 -7.02
CA PRO A 182 17.40 10.32 -7.40
C PRO A 182 17.32 11.33 -6.24
N PRO A 183 18.08 12.43 -6.25
CA PRO A 183 17.90 13.53 -5.30
C PRO A 183 16.45 14.04 -5.22
N LEU A 184 16.04 14.59 -4.06
CA LEU A 184 14.65 15.03 -3.81
C LEU A 184 14.12 15.97 -4.91
N PRO A 185 14.86 17.01 -5.35
CA PRO A 185 14.36 17.92 -6.37
C PRO A 185 14.13 17.22 -7.71
N ILE A 186 15.01 16.27 -8.08
CA ILE A 186 14.88 15.50 -9.31
C ILE A 186 13.67 14.56 -9.22
N GLY A 187 13.46 13.89 -8.09
CA GLY A 187 12.27 13.07 -7.87
C GLY A 187 10.97 13.88 -8.00
N PHE A 188 10.95 15.11 -7.49
CA PHE A 188 9.79 16.00 -7.61
C PHE A 188 9.54 16.41 -9.08
N ILE A 189 10.58 16.80 -9.81
CA ILE A 189 10.48 17.10 -11.24
C ILE A 189 9.96 15.90 -12.04
N LEU A 190 10.49 14.70 -11.77
CA LEU A 190 10.05 13.47 -12.45
C LEU A 190 8.59 13.12 -12.14
N LEU A 191 8.13 13.36 -10.91
CA LEU A 191 6.72 13.17 -10.54
C LEU A 191 5.80 14.15 -11.30
N ILE A 192 6.21 15.41 -11.42
CA ILE A 192 5.50 16.41 -12.23
C ILE A 192 5.43 15.96 -13.70
N LEU A 193 6.57 15.59 -14.28
CA LEU A 193 6.63 15.10 -15.67
C LEU A 193 5.74 13.87 -15.88
N LEU A 194 5.68 12.97 -14.91
CA LEU A 194 4.80 11.80 -14.94
C LEU A 194 3.32 12.20 -14.96
N ILE A 195 2.93 13.23 -14.21
CA ILE A 195 1.54 13.73 -14.17
C ILE A 195 1.16 14.44 -15.47
N PHE A 196 2.08 15.22 -16.05
CA PHE A 196 1.80 16.00 -17.27
C PHE A 196 2.01 15.22 -18.57
N SER A 197 2.84 14.16 -18.59
CA SER A 197 3.11 13.40 -19.81
C SER A 197 1.86 12.76 -20.46
N PRO A 198 0.86 12.25 -19.72
CA PRO A 198 -0.39 11.77 -20.29
C PRO A 198 -1.26 12.89 -20.88
N ILE A 199 -1.27 14.05 -20.22
CA ILE A 199 -2.02 15.24 -20.66
C ILE A 199 -1.44 15.72 -21.99
N TYR A 200 -0.12 15.84 -22.06
CA TYR A 200 0.59 16.17 -23.29
C TYR A 200 0.34 15.13 -24.39
N PHE A 201 0.39 13.83 -24.05
CA PHE A 201 0.10 12.75 -25.00
C PHE A 201 -1.30 12.86 -25.61
N MET A 202 -2.31 13.17 -24.79
CA MET A 202 -3.67 13.44 -25.26
C MET A 202 -3.74 14.67 -26.16
N TYR A 203 -3.05 15.74 -25.79
CA TYR A 203 -3.00 16.97 -26.58
C TYR A 203 -2.35 16.74 -27.95
N ALA A 204 -1.26 15.98 -28.01
CA ALA A 204 -0.54 15.67 -29.24
C ALA A 204 -1.32 14.70 -30.16
N ASN A 205 -2.15 13.82 -29.58
CA ASN A 205 -2.92 12.81 -30.32
C ASN A 205 -4.42 13.15 -30.40
N ARG A 206 -4.76 14.41 -30.71
CA ARG A 206 -6.16 14.89 -30.83
C ARG A 206 -7.01 14.11 -31.83
N GLN A 207 -6.40 13.51 -32.84
CA GLN A 207 -7.09 12.76 -33.91
C GLN A 207 -7.63 11.38 -33.46
N ARG A 208 -7.41 10.97 -32.20
CA ARG A 208 -7.95 9.70 -31.66
C ARG A 208 -9.46 9.79 -31.43
N SER A 209 -10.15 8.65 -31.53
CA SER A 209 -11.60 8.58 -31.33
C SER A 209 -12.04 9.09 -29.95
N ASP A 210 -13.25 9.65 -29.87
CA ASP A 210 -13.78 10.21 -28.62
C ASP A 210 -13.91 9.17 -27.50
N ASN A 211 -14.28 7.92 -27.84
CA ASN A 211 -14.31 6.83 -26.86
C ASN A 211 -12.91 6.54 -26.29
N TYR A 212 -11.86 6.59 -27.12
CA TYR A 212 -10.49 6.44 -26.63
C TYR A 212 -10.11 7.57 -25.68
N ARG A 213 -10.45 8.82 -26.01
CA ARG A 213 -10.15 10.01 -25.18
C ARG A 213 -10.90 9.96 -23.85
N LYS A 214 -12.17 9.53 -23.84
CA LYS A 214 -12.95 9.31 -22.60
C LYS A 214 -12.33 8.25 -21.70
N CYS A 215 -12.04 7.06 -22.24
CA CYS A 215 -11.40 5.99 -21.46
C CYS A 215 -10.01 6.39 -20.93
N PHE A 216 -9.23 7.13 -21.73
CA PHE A 216 -7.94 7.64 -21.30
C PHE A 216 -8.08 8.68 -20.20
N GLY A 217 -8.98 9.65 -20.35
CA GLY A 217 -9.27 10.67 -19.35
C GLY A 217 -9.72 10.05 -18.01
N LEU A 218 -10.51 8.98 -18.07
CA LEU A 218 -10.91 8.20 -16.90
C LEU A 218 -9.73 7.49 -16.21
N ALA A 219 -8.83 6.89 -16.99
CA ALA A 219 -7.64 6.25 -16.46
C ALA A 219 -6.69 7.28 -15.83
N LEU A 220 -6.52 8.45 -16.47
CA LEU A 220 -5.71 9.55 -15.96
C LEU A 220 -6.31 10.15 -14.67
N GLY A 221 -7.61 10.48 -14.69
CA GLY A 221 -8.30 11.00 -13.52
C GLY A 221 -8.26 10.00 -12.37
N GLY A 222 -8.52 8.72 -12.66
CA GLY A 222 -8.40 7.64 -11.70
C GLY A 222 -7.00 7.55 -11.07
N PHE A 223 -5.95 7.61 -11.88
CA PHE A 223 -4.56 7.66 -11.39
C PHE A 223 -4.31 8.85 -10.48
N LEU A 224 -4.70 10.05 -10.88
CA LEU A 224 -4.48 11.26 -10.07
C LEU A 224 -5.22 11.17 -8.72
N ILE A 225 -6.48 10.74 -8.75
CA ILE A 225 -7.29 10.53 -7.54
C ILE A 225 -6.65 9.48 -6.63
N THR A 226 -6.24 8.34 -7.17
CA THR A 226 -5.58 7.28 -6.39
C THR A 226 -4.31 7.80 -5.71
N ASN A 227 -3.47 8.59 -6.41
CA ASN A 227 -2.26 9.14 -5.79
C ASN A 227 -2.57 10.17 -4.70
N VAL A 228 -3.56 11.04 -4.90
CA VAL A 228 -4.01 11.99 -3.86
C VAL A 228 -4.51 11.23 -2.64
N LEU A 229 -5.31 10.17 -2.84
CA LEU A 229 -5.79 9.35 -1.74
C LEU A 229 -4.66 8.60 -1.04
N LEU A 230 -3.63 8.15 -1.75
CA LEU A 230 -2.42 7.57 -1.13
C LEU A 230 -1.63 8.59 -0.30
N VAL A 231 -1.58 9.86 -0.72
CA VAL A 231 -1.01 10.93 0.10
C VAL A 231 -1.81 11.08 1.40
N ILE A 232 -3.15 11.11 1.31
CA ILE A 232 -4.04 11.17 2.50
C ILE A 232 -3.83 9.94 3.39
N MET A 233 -3.68 8.74 2.82
CA MET A 233 -3.35 7.52 3.57
C MET A 233 -2.08 7.70 4.38
N ASN A 234 -1.02 8.20 3.74
CA ASN A 234 0.27 8.39 4.39
C ASN A 234 0.17 9.42 5.52
N SER A 235 -0.65 10.47 5.34
CA SER A 235 -0.92 11.46 6.38
C SER A 235 -1.64 10.85 7.59
N PHE A 236 -2.64 9.99 7.38
CA PHE A 236 -3.33 9.28 8.47
C PHE A 236 -2.44 8.25 9.16
N MET A 237 -1.59 7.56 8.41
CA MET A 237 -0.60 6.65 8.98
C MET A 237 0.40 7.42 9.84
N LEU A 238 0.80 8.62 9.42
CA LEU A 238 1.66 9.50 10.21
C LEU A 238 0.98 9.98 11.49
N LEU A 239 -0.29 10.38 11.41
CA LEU A 239 -1.09 10.76 12.59
C LEU A 239 -1.14 9.62 13.62
N LYS A 240 -1.28 8.38 13.14
CA LYS A 240 -1.28 7.18 14.00
C LYS A 240 0.11 6.81 14.52
N HIS A 241 1.16 7.05 13.74
CA HIS A 241 2.52 6.63 14.06
C HIS A 241 3.54 7.69 13.60
N PRO A 242 3.79 8.75 14.39
CA PRO A 242 4.73 9.82 14.05
C PRO A 242 6.15 9.37 13.65
N PRO A 243 6.72 8.27 14.22
CA PRO A 243 8.04 7.78 13.82
C PRO A 243 8.17 7.35 12.35
N LEU A 244 7.09 7.31 11.56
CA LEU A 244 7.17 7.03 10.12
C LEU A 244 8.01 8.06 9.34
N MET A 245 8.21 9.27 9.87
CA MET A 245 9.09 10.28 9.27
C MET A 245 10.58 10.05 9.56
N TRP A 246 10.93 9.12 10.45
CA TRP A 246 12.34 8.83 10.72
C TRP A 246 13.03 8.25 9.49
N PRO A 247 14.30 8.60 9.24
CA PRO A 247 15.01 8.18 8.03
C PRO A 247 14.94 6.65 7.79
N GLU A 248 15.22 5.84 8.79
CA GLU A 248 15.14 4.39 8.72
C GLU A 248 13.70 3.91 8.45
N ALA A 249 12.69 4.51 9.07
CA ALA A 249 11.30 4.12 8.89
C ALA A 249 10.82 4.37 7.46
N ARG A 250 11.19 5.51 6.87
CA ARG A 250 10.88 5.86 5.47
C ARG A 250 11.43 4.86 4.45
N ARG A 251 12.44 4.06 4.82
CA ARG A 251 13.09 3.09 3.94
C ARG A 251 12.57 1.67 4.09
N VAL A 252 11.85 1.36 5.17
CA VAL A 252 11.49 -0.04 5.51
C VAL A 252 10.01 -0.19 5.90
N PHE A 253 9.35 0.85 6.39
CA PHE A 253 8.05 0.73 7.05
C PHE A 253 6.86 1.17 6.18
N TYR A 254 5.81 0.34 6.05
CA TYR A 254 4.47 0.72 5.56
C TYR A 254 4.31 1.13 4.08
N TRP A 255 5.38 1.14 3.28
CA TRP A 255 5.31 1.61 1.88
C TRP A 255 5.03 0.52 0.84
N LEU A 256 4.94 -0.76 1.22
CA LEU A 256 4.73 -1.87 0.28
C LEU A 256 3.45 -1.70 -0.57
N PRO A 257 2.27 -1.40 0.00
CA PRO A 257 1.06 -1.26 -0.82
C PRO A 257 1.13 -0.04 -1.76
N THR A 258 1.65 1.08 -1.27
CA THR A 258 1.89 2.29 -2.08
C THR A 258 2.85 1.99 -3.24
N THR A 259 3.93 1.25 -2.98
CA THR A 259 4.93 0.87 -4.00
C THR A 259 4.30 -0.03 -5.08
N VAL A 260 3.44 -0.99 -4.69
CA VAL A 260 2.75 -1.84 -5.68
C VAL A 260 1.80 -1.03 -6.55
N ILE A 261 1.02 -0.11 -5.98
CA ILE A 261 0.09 0.72 -6.76
C ILE A 261 0.86 1.63 -7.73
N LEU A 262 1.98 2.19 -7.29
CA LEU A 262 2.88 2.96 -8.15
C LEU A 262 3.38 2.12 -9.32
N VAL A 263 3.98 0.95 -9.06
CA VAL A 263 4.49 0.06 -10.11
C VAL A 263 3.40 -0.36 -11.07
N MET A 264 2.24 -0.76 -10.56
CA MET A 264 1.12 -1.17 -11.40
C MET A 264 0.63 -0.05 -12.28
N THR A 265 0.49 1.15 -11.73
CA THR A 265 0.01 2.26 -12.53
C THR A 265 1.04 2.72 -13.55
N LEU A 266 2.31 2.80 -13.17
CA LEU A 266 3.41 3.07 -14.09
C LEU A 266 3.50 2.02 -15.21
N SER A 267 3.26 0.74 -14.89
CA SER A 267 3.24 -0.32 -15.89
C SER A 267 2.12 -0.11 -16.91
N VAL A 268 0.92 0.29 -16.48
CA VAL A 268 -0.18 0.67 -17.38
C VAL A 268 0.20 1.88 -18.22
N TRP A 269 0.86 2.88 -17.63
CA TRP A 269 1.35 4.06 -18.34
C TRP A 269 2.36 3.70 -19.43
N THR A 270 3.30 2.78 -19.19
CA THR A 270 4.29 2.40 -20.21
C THR A 270 3.65 1.89 -21.49
N ARG A 271 2.53 1.16 -21.41
CA ARG A 271 1.78 0.69 -22.58
C ARG A 271 1.37 1.83 -23.51
N LEU A 272 1.04 2.99 -22.96
CA LEU A 272 0.54 4.13 -23.75
C LEU A 272 1.63 4.73 -24.64
N PHE A 273 2.89 4.68 -24.19
CA PHE A 273 4.04 5.25 -24.89
C PHE A 273 4.84 4.23 -25.72
N LEU A 274 4.61 2.92 -25.53
CA LEU A 274 5.35 1.82 -26.18
C LEU A 274 5.11 1.66 -27.70
N LYS A 275 4.32 2.53 -28.35
CA LYS A 275 4.02 2.42 -29.78
C LYS A 275 5.18 2.80 -30.71
N SER A 276 6.16 3.55 -30.21
CA SER A 276 7.35 3.96 -30.97
C SER A 276 8.61 3.28 -30.44
N ALA A 277 9.49 2.86 -31.34
CA ALA A 277 10.75 2.19 -31.01
C ALA A 277 11.65 3.06 -30.10
N VAL A 278 11.68 4.37 -30.33
CA VAL A 278 12.44 5.34 -29.53
C VAL A 278 11.92 5.37 -28.10
N PHE A 279 10.61 5.51 -27.91
CA PHE A 279 10.00 5.50 -26.57
C PHE A 279 10.19 4.16 -25.86
N LYS A 280 10.12 3.05 -26.59
CA LYS A 280 10.39 1.72 -26.04
C LYS A 280 11.82 1.62 -25.51
N PHE A 281 12.80 2.07 -26.29
CA PHE A 281 14.20 2.11 -25.86
C PHE A 281 14.37 2.99 -24.62
N CYS A 282 13.84 4.23 -24.63
CA CYS A 282 13.93 5.15 -23.51
C CYS A 282 13.30 4.59 -22.22
N ILE A 283 12.14 3.94 -22.31
CA ILE A 283 11.47 3.33 -21.14
C ILE A 283 12.32 2.20 -20.58
N VAL A 284 12.79 1.28 -21.42
CA VAL A 284 13.62 0.14 -20.98
C VAL A 284 14.92 0.66 -20.37
N PHE A 285 15.60 1.60 -21.03
CA PHE A 285 16.81 2.22 -20.52
C PHE A 285 16.59 2.91 -19.17
N SER A 286 15.49 3.64 -19.01
CA SER A 286 15.14 4.30 -17.75
C SER A 286 14.87 3.29 -16.63
N ILE A 287 14.19 2.17 -16.92
CA ILE A 287 13.98 1.09 -15.95
C ILE A 287 15.33 0.48 -15.55
N CYS A 288 16.21 0.19 -16.51
CA CYS A 288 17.56 -0.33 -16.23
C CYS A 288 18.38 0.64 -15.36
N LEU A 289 18.37 1.94 -15.69
CA LEU A 289 19.06 2.96 -14.92
C LEU A 289 18.51 3.05 -13.49
N ALA A 290 17.19 2.97 -13.33
CA ALA A 290 16.54 2.98 -12.03
C ALA A 290 16.88 1.74 -11.19
N VAL A 291 16.92 0.54 -11.81
CA VAL A 291 17.37 -0.69 -11.16
C VAL A 291 18.82 -0.57 -10.67
N VAL A 292 19.73 -0.10 -11.53
CA VAL A 292 21.14 0.11 -11.17
C VAL A 292 21.25 1.15 -10.06
N GLY A 293 20.53 2.27 -10.16
CA GLY A 293 20.50 3.31 -9.13
C GLY A 293 20.03 2.78 -7.77
N ASN A 294 19.00 1.94 -7.76
CA ASN A 294 18.52 1.28 -6.54
C ASN A 294 19.60 0.37 -5.94
N ILE A 295 20.21 -0.51 -6.74
CA ILE A 295 21.27 -1.43 -6.28
C ILE A 295 22.46 -0.66 -5.69
N VAL A 296 22.94 0.38 -6.38
CA VAL A 296 24.04 1.23 -5.90
C VAL A 296 23.67 1.98 -4.62
N ALA A 297 22.39 2.33 -4.45
CA ALA A 297 21.92 3.01 -3.25
C ALA A 297 21.75 2.07 -2.04
N LEU A 298 21.59 0.75 -2.23
CA LEU A 298 21.32 -0.21 -1.14
C LEU A 298 22.30 -0.12 0.03
N PRO A 299 23.64 -0.06 -0.16
CA PRO A 299 24.58 0.07 0.96
C PRO A 299 24.33 1.33 1.80
N LYS A 300 24.02 2.47 1.15
CA LYS A 300 23.71 3.72 1.84
C LYS A 300 22.41 3.62 2.64
N HIS A 301 21.38 2.98 2.09
CA HIS A 301 20.13 2.74 2.82
C HIS A 301 20.35 1.80 4.01
N LYS A 302 21.11 0.72 3.84
CA LYS A 302 21.47 -0.21 4.92
C LYS A 302 22.22 0.51 6.04
N ALA A 303 23.20 1.35 5.70
CA ALA A 303 23.96 2.12 6.69
C ALA A 303 23.07 3.05 7.53
N ILE A 304 22.01 3.63 6.94
CA ILE A 304 21.04 4.46 7.67
C ILE A 304 20.16 3.61 8.59
N ILE A 305 19.70 2.45 8.11
CA ILE A 305 18.87 1.51 8.88
C ILE A 305 19.64 0.88 10.04
N MET A 306 20.97 0.77 9.92
CA MET A 306 21.86 0.12 10.90
C MET A 306 22.61 1.09 11.81
N ARG A 307 22.25 2.38 11.80
CA ARG A 307 22.83 3.33 12.77
C ARG A 307 22.47 2.90 14.18
N GLN A 308 23.41 3.05 15.12
CA GLN A 308 23.21 2.64 16.52
C GLN A 308 21.97 3.27 17.16
N GLU A 309 21.68 4.53 16.83
CA GLU A 309 20.52 5.26 17.32
C GLU A 309 19.19 4.88 16.61
N SER A 310 19.24 4.06 15.57
CA SER A 310 18.04 3.73 14.80
C SER A 310 17.16 2.73 15.56
N TYR A 311 15.85 2.98 15.49
CA TYR A 311 14.86 2.10 16.14
C TYR A 311 14.90 0.67 15.61
N VAL A 312 15.19 0.50 14.31
CA VAL A 312 15.32 -0.82 13.68
C VAL A 312 16.52 -1.58 14.24
N HIS A 313 17.67 -0.93 14.38
CA HIS A 313 18.86 -1.55 14.96
C HIS A 313 18.63 -1.96 16.42
N SER A 314 18.05 -1.07 17.23
CA SER A 314 17.71 -1.35 18.63
C SER A 314 16.76 -2.55 18.76
N ASN A 315 15.72 -2.64 17.91
CA ASN A 315 14.84 -3.81 17.89
C ASN A 315 15.56 -5.10 17.50
N ILE A 316 16.44 -5.07 16.50
CA ILE A 316 17.21 -6.26 16.08
C ILE A 316 18.11 -6.73 17.22
N GLN A 317 18.83 -5.83 17.89
CA GLN A 317 19.69 -6.17 19.02
C GLN A 317 18.88 -6.69 20.21
N SER A 318 17.78 -6.02 20.56
CA SER A 318 16.96 -6.37 21.71
C SER A 318 16.09 -7.61 21.48
N SER A 319 15.93 -8.08 20.22
CA SER A 319 15.06 -9.22 19.90
C SER A 319 15.52 -10.52 20.57
N SER A 320 16.84 -10.78 20.64
CA SER A 320 17.35 -11.98 21.32
C SER A 320 17.14 -11.91 22.82
N ASP A 321 17.29 -10.73 23.40
CA ASP A 321 17.17 -10.53 24.85
C ASP A 321 15.71 -10.51 25.27
N LEU A 322 14.82 -9.94 24.45
CA LEU A 322 13.36 -10.07 24.60
C LEU A 322 12.93 -11.53 24.50
N LEU A 323 13.44 -12.30 23.54
CA LEU A 323 13.11 -13.72 23.41
C LEU A 323 13.61 -14.53 24.62
N LYS A 324 14.81 -14.22 25.13
CA LYS A 324 15.33 -14.83 26.36
C LYS A 324 14.47 -14.45 27.58
N ALA A 325 14.11 -13.17 27.72
CA ALA A 325 13.25 -12.68 28.80
C ALA A 325 11.85 -13.31 28.76
N LEU A 326 11.22 -13.40 27.58
CA LEU A 326 9.93 -14.07 27.40
C LEU A 326 9.99 -15.57 27.69
N LYS A 327 11.09 -16.25 27.35
CA LYS A 327 11.30 -17.66 27.71
C LYS A 327 11.50 -17.86 29.21
N ASN A 328 12.10 -16.87 29.87
CA ASN A 328 12.37 -16.86 31.30
C ASN A 328 11.33 -16.09 32.12
N LEU A 329 10.17 -15.77 31.53
CA LEU A 329 9.13 -14.94 32.16
C LEU A 329 8.59 -15.54 33.47
N TYR A 330 8.72 -16.86 33.63
CA TYR A 330 8.37 -17.62 34.84
C TYR A 330 9.46 -17.65 35.91
N ALA A 331 10.71 -17.36 35.53
CA ALA A 331 11.85 -17.28 36.44
C ALA A 331 12.03 -15.87 37.02
N LEU A 332 11.33 -14.88 36.47
CA LEU A 332 11.26 -13.53 37.01
C LEU A 332 10.47 -13.56 38.33
N THR A 333 11.19 -13.36 39.45
CA THR A 333 10.63 -13.04 40.78
C THR A 333 10.10 -11.60 40.81
N ASP A 334 9.46 -11.14 39.73
CA ASP A 334 8.88 -9.80 39.62
C ASP A 334 7.46 -9.82 40.23
N SER A 335 7.34 -10.33 41.46
CA SER A 335 6.11 -10.21 42.26
C SER A 335 5.84 -8.76 42.66
N ASP A 336 6.87 -7.91 42.62
CA ASP A 336 6.84 -6.59 43.26
C ASP A 336 6.75 -5.43 42.25
N ASP A 337 6.69 -5.70 40.93
CA ASP A 337 6.39 -4.65 39.95
C ASP A 337 4.87 -4.42 39.88
N PRO A 338 4.36 -3.27 40.36
CA PRO A 338 2.93 -2.99 40.43
C PRO A 338 2.26 -2.94 39.04
N VAL A 339 3.02 -2.75 37.96
CA VAL A 339 2.50 -2.80 36.59
C VAL A 339 2.23 -4.25 36.18
N ILE A 340 3.09 -5.20 36.56
CA ILE A 340 2.94 -6.62 36.25
C ILE A 340 1.84 -7.26 37.11
N GLU A 341 1.77 -6.88 38.40
CA GLU A 341 0.73 -7.37 39.32
C GLU A 341 -0.68 -6.97 38.85
N LYS A 342 -0.86 -5.71 38.44
CA LYS A 342 -2.17 -5.15 38.08
C LYS A 342 -2.59 -5.40 36.64
N ASN A 343 -1.67 -5.80 35.76
CA ASN A 343 -1.99 -5.96 34.35
C ASN A 343 -2.50 -7.38 34.05
N PRO A 344 -3.78 -7.53 33.68
CA PRO A 344 -4.41 -8.84 33.49
C PRO A 344 -3.77 -9.66 32.36
N VAL A 345 -3.11 -9.02 31.39
CA VAL A 345 -2.38 -9.71 30.31
C VAL A 345 -1.17 -10.46 30.88
N PHE A 346 -0.39 -9.81 31.74
CA PHE A 346 0.78 -10.45 32.37
C PHE A 346 0.36 -11.55 33.34
N GLN A 347 -0.72 -11.35 34.08
CA GLN A 347 -1.29 -12.37 34.96
C GLN A 347 -1.77 -13.61 34.17
N PHE A 348 -2.42 -13.43 33.02
CA PHE A 348 -2.82 -14.53 32.14
C PHE A 348 -1.63 -15.42 31.73
N PHE A 349 -0.50 -14.82 31.34
CA PHE A 349 0.69 -15.60 30.97
C PHE A 349 1.37 -16.30 32.15
N LYS A 350 1.35 -15.69 33.35
CA LYS A 350 1.87 -16.32 34.59
C LYS A 350 1.00 -17.50 35.06
N LEU A 351 -0.32 -17.43 34.88
CA LEU A 351 -1.26 -18.46 35.35
C LEU A 351 -1.22 -19.78 34.54
N LYS A 352 -0.78 -19.74 33.28
CA LYS A 352 -0.90 -20.87 32.34
C LYS A 352 0.07 -22.05 32.54
N LYS A 353 0.87 -22.04 33.62
CA LYS A 353 1.88 -23.09 33.92
C LYS A 353 1.70 -23.71 35.32
N LYS A 354 0.51 -23.54 35.92
CA LYS A 354 0.20 -24.15 37.23
C LYS A 354 -0.31 -25.60 37.13
N ASP A 355 -0.30 -26.20 35.94
CA ASP A 355 -0.65 -27.60 35.69
C ASP A 355 0.55 -28.41 35.19
#